data_AF-A0A352BFU2-F1
#
_entry.id   AF-A0A352BFU2-F1
#
_cell.length_a   1.000
_cell.length_b   1.000
_cell.length_c   1.000
_cell.angle_alpha   90.00
_cell.angle_beta   90.00
_cell.angle_gamma   90.00
#
_symmetry.space_group_name_H-M   'P 1'
#
loop_
_entity.id
_entity.type
_entity.pdbx_description
1 polymer ?
#
loop_
_entity_poly.entity_id
_entity_poly.type
_entity_poly.pdbx_seq_one_letter_code
_entity_poly.pdbx_strand_id
1 'polypeptide(L)'
;MDNNDFIIENGILEAYIGDTNESVIVIPEGVTDLGSHIFPDKMSGKLTIVFPSTLREISSDYPFKGNNVDCLDFSKCKSNDFKKIKLNDKFEKVILPVTISNFNPNFICNKVTVRCGGKEYQNADFSMCKNLKELSLKNLNNASFNTYQVPDSVEKFYTGYPGQNIVIKELRFSSKSNAKIVDVNGVETITVPKSIEELYAGNAKWVFFEGTSLDLYEASLQRSYVVENVDIDSIKFDDKFSTKGVAYYQTSRGIFITKLNNEIAKFQDIPQTLDGKKVLGNTLYNPFSKNKTNEDNDFGVLAPKIKYRANRNLQKTEDVFNGKLKTKKVTADKKDEDDPWLTVWKIPKWKKILFYLCGIVASYLVVTLAFLFLNGIAKQNPDGGMGIKFMIGIIPVG
;
A
#
# COMPACT_ATOMS: atom_id res chain seq x y z
N MET A 1 33.31 -12.17 20.38
CA MET A 1 33.24 -12.76 19.03
C MET A 1 34.59 -12.61 18.39
N ASP A 2 35.29 -13.73 18.28
CA ASP A 2 36.58 -13.80 17.61
C ASP A 2 36.34 -14.01 16.11
N ASN A 3 37.24 -13.54 15.25
CA ASN A 3 37.06 -13.66 13.79
C ASN A 3 37.04 -15.14 13.31
N ASN A 4 37.36 -16.07 14.19
CA ASN A 4 37.34 -17.52 13.96
C ASN A 4 35.93 -18.13 14.02
N ASP A 5 34.94 -17.38 14.49
CA ASP A 5 33.54 -17.83 14.56
C ASP A 5 32.85 -17.82 13.18
N PHE A 6 33.54 -17.34 12.14
CA PHE A 6 32.99 -17.12 10.80
C PHE A 6 33.86 -17.79 9.72
N ILE A 7 33.21 -18.45 8.77
CA ILE A 7 33.81 -18.93 7.52
C ILE A 7 33.47 -17.92 6.43
N ILE A 8 34.48 -17.19 5.96
CA ILE A 8 34.32 -16.11 4.97
C ILE A 8 35.20 -16.41 3.76
N GLU A 9 34.60 -16.48 2.59
CA GLU A 9 35.29 -16.74 1.32
C GLU A 9 35.06 -15.59 0.35
N ASN A 10 36.12 -14.92 -0.07
CA ASN A 10 36.06 -13.80 -1.03
C ASN A 10 35.06 -12.68 -0.64
N GLY A 11 34.88 -12.44 0.67
CA GLY A 11 33.93 -11.44 1.19
C GLY A 11 32.49 -11.95 1.35
N ILE A 12 32.22 -13.22 1.06
CA ILE A 12 30.93 -13.86 1.31
C ILE A 12 30.99 -14.59 2.65
N LEU A 13 30.05 -14.32 3.55
CA LEU A 13 29.90 -15.11 4.77
C LEU A 13 29.19 -16.43 4.43
N GLU A 14 29.95 -17.52 4.41
CA GLU A 14 29.42 -18.86 4.06
C GLU A 14 28.83 -19.56 5.28
N ALA A 15 29.43 -19.41 6.46
CA ALA A 15 28.92 -20.02 7.68
C ALA A 15 29.37 -19.29 8.96
N TYR A 16 28.55 -19.39 9.99
CA TYR A 16 28.83 -19.09 11.38
C TYR A 16 29.00 -20.39 12.16
N ILE A 17 30.16 -20.56 12.80
CA ILE A 17 30.55 -21.75 13.58
C ILE A 17 30.80 -21.43 15.05
N GLY A 18 30.46 -20.22 15.49
CA GLY A 18 30.58 -19.78 16.88
C GLY A 18 29.50 -20.36 17.82
N ASP A 19 29.41 -19.80 19.02
CA ASP A 19 28.46 -20.24 20.04
C ASP A 19 27.00 -20.08 19.57
N THR A 20 26.22 -21.15 19.70
CA THR A 20 24.80 -21.20 19.33
C THR A 20 23.89 -20.51 20.35
N ASN A 21 24.41 -20.14 21.53
CA ASN A 21 23.68 -19.43 22.57
C ASN A 21 23.76 -17.90 22.44
N GLU A 22 24.43 -17.39 21.40
CA GLU A 22 24.56 -15.96 21.16
C GLU A 22 23.22 -15.31 20.81
N SER A 23 22.96 -14.18 21.46
CA SER A 23 21.74 -13.38 21.22
C SER A 23 21.97 -12.24 20.23
N VAL A 24 23.23 -11.86 20.02
CA VAL A 24 23.65 -10.81 19.09
C VAL A 24 24.88 -11.27 18.33
N ILE A 25 24.75 -11.42 17.01
CA ILE A 25 25.87 -11.73 16.12
C ILE A 25 26.28 -10.49 15.35
N VAL A 26 27.54 -10.08 15.54
CA VAL A 26 28.14 -8.96 14.82
C VAL A 26 28.96 -9.53 13.66
N ILE A 27 28.44 -9.35 12.46
CA ILE A 27 29.09 -9.79 11.23
C ILE A 27 30.34 -8.91 11.00
N PRO A 28 31.52 -9.51 10.73
CA PRO A 28 32.78 -8.77 10.69
C PRO A 28 32.90 -7.88 9.45
N GLU A 29 33.70 -6.81 9.57
CA GLU A 29 34.05 -5.95 8.43
C GLU A 29 34.81 -6.75 7.37
N GLY A 30 34.59 -6.41 6.10
CA GLY A 30 35.10 -7.15 4.94
C GLY A 30 34.06 -8.07 4.30
N VAL A 31 33.02 -8.46 5.05
CA VAL A 31 31.86 -9.17 4.47
C VAL A 31 31.06 -8.20 3.59
N THR A 32 30.81 -8.61 2.36
CA THR A 32 30.07 -7.87 1.32
C THR A 32 28.75 -8.54 0.92
N ASP A 33 28.62 -9.85 1.12
CA ASP A 33 27.42 -10.66 0.83
C ASP A 33 27.27 -11.83 1.83
N LEU A 34 26.11 -12.49 1.84
CA LEU A 34 25.81 -13.65 2.66
C LEU A 34 25.49 -14.88 1.81
N GLY A 35 26.09 -16.01 2.19
CA GLY A 35 25.74 -17.32 1.66
C GLY A 35 24.35 -17.78 2.11
N SER A 36 23.97 -18.98 1.68
CA SER A 36 22.71 -19.60 2.08
C SER A 36 22.90 -20.38 3.37
N HIS A 37 21.92 -20.37 4.27
CA HIS A 37 21.96 -21.19 5.49
C HIS A 37 23.23 -20.94 6.35
N ILE A 38 23.58 -19.67 6.58
CA ILE A 38 24.86 -19.33 7.23
C ILE A 38 24.89 -19.75 8.71
N PHE A 39 23.75 -20.03 9.33
CA PHE A 39 23.70 -20.47 10.72
C PHE A 39 23.51 -21.98 10.82
N PRO A 40 24.03 -22.62 11.89
CA PRO A 40 23.74 -24.02 12.16
C PRO A 40 22.22 -24.22 12.36
N ASP A 41 21.76 -25.47 12.24
CA ASP A 41 20.33 -25.83 12.22
C ASP A 41 19.50 -25.31 13.41
N LYS A 42 20.15 -24.93 14.52
CA LYS A 42 19.45 -24.37 15.68
C LYS A 42 20.31 -23.42 16.50
N MET A 43 20.11 -22.12 16.29
CA MET A 43 20.48 -21.08 17.25
C MET A 43 19.49 -21.06 18.43
N SER A 44 20.00 -20.77 19.63
CA SER A 44 19.20 -20.68 20.84
C SER A 44 18.57 -19.28 20.95
N GLY A 45 17.25 -19.21 21.16
CA GLY A 45 16.57 -17.95 21.44
C GLY A 45 16.33 -17.03 20.22
N LYS A 46 16.06 -15.75 20.48
CA LYS A 46 15.87 -14.71 19.45
C LYS A 46 17.21 -14.07 19.12
N LEU A 47 17.51 -13.96 17.84
CA LEU A 47 18.81 -13.50 17.37
C LEU A 47 18.74 -12.11 16.73
N THR A 48 19.68 -11.24 17.11
CA THR A 48 19.94 -9.96 16.43
C THR A 48 21.18 -10.08 15.57
N ILE A 49 21.07 -9.74 14.28
CA ILE A 49 22.21 -9.68 13.36
C ILE A 49 22.61 -8.23 13.14
N VAL A 50 23.86 -7.90 13.44
CA VAL A 50 24.44 -6.58 13.17
C VAL A 50 25.36 -6.66 11.98
N PHE A 51 24.99 -5.98 10.90
CA PHE A 51 25.74 -6.00 9.65
C PHE A 51 26.92 -5.00 9.66
N PRO A 52 28.01 -5.31 8.92
CA PRO A 52 29.18 -4.45 8.84
C PRO A 52 28.94 -3.29 7.88
N SER A 53 29.84 -2.30 7.92
CA SER A 53 29.79 -1.17 7.00
C SER A 53 30.06 -1.55 5.54
N THR A 54 30.69 -2.71 5.33
CA THR A 54 31.06 -3.26 4.01
C THR A 54 29.96 -4.06 3.32
N LEU A 55 28.86 -4.42 3.99
CA LEU A 55 27.78 -5.19 3.36
C LEU A 55 27.20 -4.42 2.17
N ARG A 56 27.08 -5.08 1.02
CA ARG A 56 26.60 -4.46 -0.23
C ARG A 56 25.30 -5.09 -0.73
N GLU A 57 25.15 -6.39 -0.55
CA GLU A 57 24.02 -7.17 -1.01
C GLU A 57 23.76 -8.37 -0.10
N ILE A 58 22.59 -8.97 -0.25
CA ILE A 58 22.26 -10.29 0.27
C ILE A 58 21.62 -11.01 -0.91
N SER A 59 22.40 -11.82 -1.61
CA SER A 59 21.98 -12.42 -2.88
C SER A 59 21.27 -13.77 -2.71
N SER A 60 21.58 -14.50 -1.62
CA SER A 60 20.93 -15.75 -1.26
C SER A 60 19.45 -15.56 -0.87
N ASP A 61 18.59 -16.51 -1.25
CA ASP A 61 17.17 -16.46 -0.92
C ASP A 61 16.85 -16.76 0.55
N TYR A 62 17.75 -17.44 1.28
CA TYR A 62 17.46 -17.98 2.62
C TYR A 62 18.71 -18.02 3.53
N PRO A 63 19.39 -16.89 3.78
CA PRO A 63 20.59 -16.87 4.63
C PRO A 63 20.29 -17.32 6.07
N PHE A 64 19.07 -17.09 6.57
CA PHE A 64 18.70 -17.34 7.97
C PHE A 64 17.74 -18.51 8.18
N LYS A 65 17.50 -19.33 7.15
CA LYS A 65 16.50 -20.39 7.23
C LYS A 65 16.81 -21.39 8.36
N GLY A 66 15.77 -21.76 9.10
CA GLY A 66 15.85 -22.64 10.25
C GLY A 66 16.18 -21.92 11.57
N ASN A 67 16.46 -20.63 11.53
CA ASN A 67 16.91 -19.86 12.69
C ASN A 67 15.96 -18.72 13.06
N ASN A 68 15.89 -18.42 14.36
CA ASN A 68 14.97 -17.43 14.91
C ASN A 68 15.59 -16.03 14.92
N VAL A 69 15.95 -15.54 13.73
CA VAL A 69 16.44 -14.17 13.54
C VAL A 69 15.27 -13.20 13.69
N ASP A 70 15.29 -12.44 14.79
CA ASP A 70 14.21 -11.54 15.18
C ASP A 70 14.48 -10.11 14.70
N CYS A 71 15.76 -9.69 14.76
CA CYS A 71 16.17 -8.32 14.49
C CYS A 71 17.34 -8.26 13.50
N LEU A 72 17.21 -7.39 12.50
CA LEU A 72 18.25 -7.08 11.53
C LEU A 72 18.71 -5.63 11.69
N ASP A 73 19.99 -5.43 11.92
CA ASP A 73 20.58 -4.12 12.16
C ASP A 73 21.54 -3.72 11.04
N PHE A 74 21.03 -2.93 10.10
CA PHE A 74 21.75 -2.34 8.99
C PHE A 74 22.34 -0.95 9.31
N SER A 75 22.28 -0.50 10.57
CA SER A 75 22.62 0.89 10.92
C SER A 75 24.07 1.30 10.64
N LYS A 76 24.98 0.34 10.47
CA LYS A 76 26.38 0.59 10.10
C LYS A 76 26.62 0.57 8.60
N CYS A 77 25.71 -0.01 7.81
CA CYS A 77 25.88 -0.17 6.38
C CYS A 77 25.91 1.19 5.67
N LYS A 78 26.87 1.36 4.75
CA LYS A 78 27.11 2.65 4.07
C LYS A 78 26.17 2.88 2.89
N SER A 79 25.81 1.82 2.18
CA SER A 79 25.00 1.86 0.97
C SER A 79 23.91 0.80 1.08
N ASN A 80 22.66 1.23 1.28
CA ASN A 80 21.57 0.32 1.57
C ASN A 80 20.49 0.43 0.50
N ASP A 81 20.85 0.07 -0.72
CA ASP A 81 19.86 -0.16 -1.76
C ASP A 81 19.15 -1.49 -1.46
N PHE A 82 17.98 -1.42 -0.83
CA PHE A 82 17.21 -2.61 -0.43
C PHE A 82 16.76 -3.47 -1.62
N LYS A 83 16.89 -2.98 -2.86
CA LYS A 83 16.70 -3.82 -4.06
C LYS A 83 17.69 -4.99 -4.13
N LYS A 84 18.86 -4.86 -3.50
CA LYS A 84 19.91 -5.88 -3.46
C LYS A 84 19.86 -6.77 -2.22
N ILE A 85 18.89 -6.55 -1.34
CA ILE A 85 18.76 -7.29 -0.09
C ILE A 85 17.61 -8.29 -0.27
N LYS A 86 17.96 -9.57 -0.48
CA LYS A 86 16.99 -10.64 -0.57
C LYS A 86 16.97 -11.45 0.72
N LEU A 87 15.84 -11.43 1.42
CA LEU A 87 15.70 -12.16 2.67
C LEU A 87 14.52 -13.12 2.70
N ASN A 88 13.43 -12.83 1.97
CA ASN A 88 12.26 -13.69 1.80
C ASN A 88 11.73 -14.36 3.09
N ASP A 89 11.85 -13.67 4.23
CA ASP A 89 11.47 -14.19 5.56
C ASP A 89 10.68 -13.12 6.34
N LYS A 90 10.33 -13.41 7.59
CA LYS A 90 9.65 -12.51 8.51
C LYS A 90 10.55 -12.14 9.69
N PHE A 91 10.70 -10.85 9.92
CA PHE A 91 11.46 -10.30 11.04
C PHE A 91 10.56 -9.49 11.97
N GLU A 92 10.88 -9.48 13.26
CA GLU A 92 10.19 -8.58 14.21
C GLU A 92 10.63 -7.14 13.98
N LYS A 93 11.95 -6.90 13.83
CA LYS A 93 12.51 -5.55 13.75
C LYS A 93 13.59 -5.42 12.68
N VAL A 94 13.56 -4.31 11.96
CA VAL A 94 14.67 -3.86 11.11
C VAL A 94 15.12 -2.46 11.54
N ILE A 95 16.43 -2.30 11.68
CA ILE A 95 17.08 -1.03 12.01
C ILE A 95 17.87 -0.56 10.79
N LEU A 96 17.54 0.64 10.30
CA LEU A 96 18.07 1.24 9.09
C LEU A 96 19.01 2.40 9.42
N PRO A 97 20.04 2.68 8.60
CA PRO A 97 20.80 3.90 8.71
C PRO A 97 20.08 5.07 8.04
N VAL A 98 20.41 6.29 8.44
CA VAL A 98 19.90 7.53 7.79
C VAL A 98 20.37 7.71 6.34
N THR A 99 21.39 6.97 5.91
CA THR A 99 21.97 7.04 4.57
C THR A 99 21.19 6.25 3.52
N ILE A 100 20.13 5.53 3.93
CA ILE A 100 19.29 4.73 3.03
C ILE A 100 18.74 5.57 1.86
N SER A 101 18.83 5.01 0.65
CA SER A 101 18.35 5.64 -0.58
C SER A 101 17.09 4.96 -1.15
N ASN A 102 16.86 3.69 -0.81
CA ASN A 102 15.68 2.93 -1.18
C ASN A 102 15.27 2.02 0.00
N PHE A 103 13.98 1.99 0.31
CA PHE A 103 13.40 0.97 1.16
C PHE A 103 12.21 0.31 0.45
N ASN A 104 12.44 -0.85 -0.16
CA ASN A 104 11.41 -1.67 -0.78
C ASN A 104 11.66 -3.15 -0.45
N PRO A 105 11.32 -3.57 0.79
CA PRO A 105 11.73 -4.86 1.31
C PRO A 105 10.99 -6.01 0.63
N ASN A 106 11.73 -7.06 0.27
CA ASN A 106 11.17 -8.34 -0.18
C ASN A 106 10.85 -9.30 1.00
N PHE A 107 10.95 -8.80 2.22
CA PHE A 107 10.70 -9.53 3.46
C PHE A 107 9.59 -8.84 4.25
N ILE A 108 8.98 -9.60 5.16
CA ILE A 108 7.96 -9.09 6.07
C ILE A 108 8.63 -8.58 7.34
N CYS A 109 8.22 -7.41 7.83
CA CYS A 109 8.66 -6.92 9.13
C CYS A 109 7.50 -6.36 9.95
N ASN A 110 7.58 -6.47 11.28
CA ASN A 110 6.58 -5.85 12.16
C ASN A 110 6.97 -4.41 12.53
N LYS A 111 8.27 -4.12 12.61
CA LYS A 111 8.79 -2.83 13.03
C LYS A 111 10.00 -2.40 12.21
N VAL A 112 9.96 -1.15 11.75
CA VAL A 112 11.10 -0.49 11.11
C VAL A 112 11.50 0.72 11.95
N THR A 113 12.81 0.86 12.17
CA THR A 113 13.41 1.97 12.91
C THR A 113 14.58 2.55 12.13
N VAL A 114 14.83 3.83 12.28
CA VAL A 114 16.01 4.50 11.70
C VAL A 114 16.94 4.90 12.83
N ARG A 115 18.24 4.62 12.70
CA ARG A 115 19.25 5.01 13.69
C ARG A 115 20.08 6.18 13.19
N CYS A 116 20.18 7.23 13.99
CA CYS A 116 21.00 8.41 13.75
C CYS A 116 21.69 8.87 15.03
N GLY A 117 23.02 9.01 15.03
CA GLY A 117 23.76 9.55 16.18
C GLY A 117 23.50 8.79 17.50
N GLY A 118 23.37 7.46 17.43
CA GLY A 118 23.08 6.60 18.59
C GLY A 118 21.61 6.59 19.06
N LYS A 119 20.72 7.38 18.44
CA LYS A 119 19.28 7.37 18.74
C LYS A 119 18.51 6.58 17.70
N GLU A 120 17.50 5.83 18.14
CA GLU A 120 16.54 5.14 17.27
C GLU A 120 15.23 5.91 17.18
N TYR A 121 14.83 6.22 15.95
CA TYR A 121 13.55 6.82 15.60
C TYR A 121 12.59 5.69 15.26
N GLN A 122 11.47 5.66 15.98
CA GLN A 122 10.57 4.52 16.00
C GLN A 122 9.49 4.62 14.92
N ASN A 123 8.91 3.48 14.55
CA ASN A 123 7.68 3.35 13.76
C ASN A 123 7.73 3.99 12.37
N ALA A 124 8.69 3.57 11.54
CA ALA A 124 8.77 4.00 10.13
C ALA A 124 8.86 5.53 9.93
N ASP A 125 9.44 6.25 10.89
CA ASP A 125 9.81 7.66 10.74
C ASP A 125 11.09 7.77 9.91
N PHE A 126 10.94 8.16 8.64
CA PHE A 126 12.02 8.37 7.69
C PHE A 126 12.39 9.85 7.50
N SER A 127 11.92 10.76 8.35
CA SER A 127 12.16 12.21 8.23
C SER A 127 13.65 12.59 8.14
N MET A 128 14.51 11.78 8.75
CA MET A 128 15.97 11.96 8.75
C MET A 128 16.67 11.39 7.50
N CYS A 129 15.99 10.59 6.69
CA CYS A 129 16.56 9.89 5.54
C CYS A 129 16.54 10.77 4.28
N LYS A 130 17.39 11.80 4.25
CA LYS A 130 17.40 12.84 3.20
C LYS A 130 17.75 12.32 1.80
N ASN A 131 18.33 11.13 1.70
CA ASN A 131 18.69 10.50 0.44
C ASN A 131 17.64 9.50 -0.06
N LEU A 132 16.57 9.25 0.71
CA LEU A 132 15.57 8.24 0.40
C LEU A 132 14.71 8.69 -0.79
N LYS A 133 14.79 7.95 -1.89
CA LYS A 133 14.09 8.21 -3.16
C LYS A 133 12.89 7.31 -3.37
N GLU A 134 12.96 6.08 -2.92
CA GLU A 134 11.86 5.12 -3.05
C GLU A 134 11.56 4.54 -1.67
N LEU A 135 10.32 4.69 -1.24
CA LEU A 135 9.84 4.24 0.06
C LEU A 135 8.58 3.40 -0.14
N SER A 136 8.67 2.13 0.22
CA SER A 136 7.59 1.18 0.17
C SER A 136 7.38 0.61 1.56
N LEU A 137 6.18 0.84 2.09
CA LEU A 137 5.70 0.22 3.32
C LEU A 137 5.07 -1.16 3.02
N LYS A 138 5.20 -1.67 1.79
CA LYS A 138 4.85 -3.06 1.46
C LYS A 138 5.53 -4.00 2.45
N ASN A 139 4.81 -5.03 2.85
CA ASN A 139 5.28 -6.05 3.78
C ASN A 139 5.58 -5.57 5.22
N LEU A 140 5.22 -4.33 5.59
CA LEU A 140 5.12 -3.92 6.98
C LEU A 140 3.79 -4.40 7.57
N ASN A 141 3.85 -5.22 8.62
CA ASN A 141 2.68 -5.78 9.27
C ASN A 141 2.05 -4.81 10.27
N ASN A 142 0.71 -4.75 10.27
CA ASN A 142 -0.11 -4.11 11.30
C ASN A 142 0.30 -2.66 11.61
N ALA A 143 0.74 -1.92 10.59
CA ALA A 143 1.14 -0.53 10.76
C ALA A 143 -0.09 0.39 10.69
N SER A 144 -0.35 1.09 11.78
CA SER A 144 -1.46 2.05 11.87
C SER A 144 -0.91 3.43 12.20
N PHE A 145 -1.26 4.41 11.37
CA PHE A 145 -0.80 5.78 11.49
C PHE A 145 -2.01 6.72 11.51
N ASN A 146 -2.10 7.55 12.55
CA ASN A 146 -3.03 8.69 12.51
C ASN A 146 -2.59 9.68 11.44
N THR A 147 -1.30 10.02 11.43
CA THR A 147 -0.71 10.87 10.40
C THR A 147 0.63 10.27 10.01
N TYR A 148 0.88 10.15 8.71
CA TYR A 148 2.15 9.73 8.16
C TYR A 148 2.70 10.82 7.24
N GLN A 149 3.82 11.43 7.62
CA GLN A 149 4.51 12.41 6.79
C GLN A 149 5.53 11.71 5.90
N VAL A 150 5.32 11.76 4.59
CA VAL A 150 6.30 11.27 3.62
C VAL A 150 7.47 12.26 3.56
N PRO A 151 8.73 11.79 3.63
CA PRO A 151 9.90 12.67 3.49
C PRO A 151 9.95 13.33 2.11
N ASP A 152 10.34 14.61 2.06
CA ASP A 152 10.37 15.39 0.81
C ASP A 152 11.32 14.82 -0.25
N SER A 153 12.31 14.02 0.14
CA SER A 153 13.26 13.39 -0.78
C SER A 153 12.65 12.25 -1.60
N VAL A 154 11.53 11.68 -1.14
CA VAL A 154 10.89 10.50 -1.76
C VAL A 154 10.24 10.88 -3.08
N GLU A 155 10.61 10.15 -4.13
CA GLU A 155 10.07 10.27 -5.49
C GLU A 155 9.00 9.21 -5.76
N LYS A 156 9.11 8.03 -5.13
CA LYS A 156 8.17 6.91 -5.29
C LYS A 156 7.71 6.41 -3.93
N PHE A 157 6.41 6.41 -3.68
CA PHE A 157 5.82 5.99 -2.42
C PHE A 157 4.77 4.89 -2.59
N TYR A 158 4.87 3.84 -1.77
CA TYR A 158 3.96 2.69 -1.81
C TYR A 158 3.48 2.28 -0.42
N THR A 159 2.20 1.96 -0.24
CA THR A 159 1.70 1.31 1.00
C THR A 159 1.35 -0.16 0.81
N GLY A 160 1.30 -0.66 -0.42
CA GLY A 160 1.08 -2.07 -0.73
C GLY A 160 -0.32 -2.39 -1.24
N TYR A 161 -0.65 -3.69 -1.29
CA TYR A 161 -1.83 -4.18 -2.00
C TYR A 161 -3.11 -4.07 -1.15
N PRO A 162 -4.31 -4.01 -1.79
CA PRO A 162 -5.58 -4.12 -1.08
C PRO A 162 -5.61 -5.38 -0.21
N GLY A 163 -5.92 -5.23 1.08
CA GLY A 163 -5.95 -6.34 2.06
C GLY A 163 -4.72 -6.42 2.97
N GLN A 164 -3.67 -5.63 2.72
CA GLN A 164 -2.60 -5.45 3.70
C GLN A 164 -3.10 -4.61 4.88
N ASN A 165 -2.72 -4.98 6.11
CA ASN A 165 -3.09 -4.30 7.35
C ASN A 165 -2.29 -3.00 7.57
N ILE A 166 -2.23 -2.14 6.57
CA ILE A 166 -1.69 -0.77 6.71
C ILE A 166 -2.87 0.19 6.68
N VAL A 167 -3.03 0.95 7.76
CA VAL A 167 -4.09 1.95 7.88
C VAL A 167 -3.44 3.30 8.15
N ILE A 168 -3.62 4.24 7.23
CA ILE A 168 -3.15 5.61 7.38
C ILE A 168 -4.36 6.54 7.33
N LYS A 169 -4.70 7.20 8.43
CA LYS A 169 -5.82 8.15 8.41
C LYS A 169 -5.47 9.39 7.58
N GLU A 170 -4.28 9.94 7.79
CA GLU A 170 -3.77 11.07 7.02
C GLU A 170 -2.38 10.80 6.46
N LEU A 171 -2.28 10.64 5.15
CA LEU A 171 -1.01 10.61 4.43
C LEU A 171 -0.67 12.01 3.96
N ARG A 172 0.47 12.54 4.43
CA ARG A 172 0.89 13.91 4.18
C ARG A 172 2.15 13.96 3.36
N PHE A 173 2.10 14.80 2.35
CA PHE A 173 3.21 15.24 1.53
C PHE A 173 3.27 16.76 1.66
N SER A 174 4.46 17.33 1.72
CA SER A 174 4.60 18.79 1.73
C SER A 174 4.58 19.35 0.30
N SER A 175 4.38 20.66 0.16
CA SER A 175 4.54 21.37 -1.12
C SER A 175 5.95 21.26 -1.73
N LYS A 176 6.96 20.91 -0.93
CA LYS A 176 8.36 20.75 -1.36
C LYS A 176 8.72 19.31 -1.75
N SER A 177 7.76 18.39 -1.63
CA SER A 177 7.95 16.99 -1.94
C SER A 177 8.41 16.79 -3.39
N ASN A 178 9.32 15.83 -3.58
CA ASN A 178 9.76 15.38 -4.91
C ASN A 178 8.94 14.19 -5.44
N ALA A 179 7.84 13.83 -4.76
CA ALA A 179 7.04 12.66 -5.11
C ALA A 179 6.46 12.79 -6.51
N LYS A 180 6.71 11.78 -7.34
CA LYS A 180 6.21 11.64 -8.71
C LYS A 180 5.19 10.51 -8.81
N ILE A 181 5.47 9.39 -8.14
CA ILE A 181 4.64 8.18 -8.19
C ILE A 181 4.16 7.86 -6.78
N VAL A 182 2.84 7.76 -6.62
CA VAL A 182 2.20 7.40 -5.36
C VAL A 182 1.18 6.31 -5.62
N ASP A 183 1.40 5.12 -5.03
CA ASP A 183 0.47 4.00 -5.09
C ASP A 183 0.14 3.51 -3.69
N VAL A 184 -1.06 3.87 -3.23
CA VAL A 184 -1.47 3.71 -1.85
C VAL A 184 -2.84 3.07 -1.72
N ASN A 185 -2.89 2.11 -0.81
CA ASN A 185 -4.08 1.48 -0.28
C ASN A 185 -4.16 1.74 1.24
N GLY A 186 -5.37 1.69 1.79
CA GLY A 186 -5.59 1.87 3.24
C GLY A 186 -5.40 3.31 3.74
N VAL A 187 -5.46 4.30 2.84
CA VAL A 187 -5.38 5.73 3.19
C VAL A 187 -6.79 6.32 3.26
N GLU A 188 -7.13 7.07 4.32
CA GLU A 188 -8.41 7.79 4.39
C GLU A 188 -8.31 9.18 3.76
N THR A 189 -7.28 9.95 4.11
CA THR A 189 -7.01 11.29 3.57
C THR A 189 -5.60 11.39 3.05
N ILE A 190 -5.40 12.04 1.90
CA ILE A 190 -4.09 12.29 1.31
C ILE A 190 -3.97 13.76 0.87
N THR A 191 -2.81 14.37 1.15
CA THR A 191 -2.39 15.61 0.48
C THR A 191 -1.47 15.28 -0.69
N VAL A 192 -1.66 15.92 -1.83
CA VAL A 192 -0.98 15.60 -3.09
C VAL A 192 -0.24 16.87 -3.55
N PRO A 193 1.10 16.89 -3.61
CA PRO A 193 1.88 18.02 -4.15
C PRO A 193 1.77 18.09 -5.67
N LYS A 194 2.04 19.27 -6.23
CA LYS A 194 2.03 19.49 -7.69
C LYS A 194 3.01 18.61 -8.49
N SER A 195 4.01 18.04 -7.83
CA SER A 195 5.04 17.20 -8.45
C SER A 195 4.54 15.81 -8.89
N ILE A 196 3.36 15.38 -8.42
CA ILE A 196 2.86 14.03 -8.70
C ILE A 196 2.43 13.90 -10.16
N GLU A 197 2.95 12.85 -10.80
CA GLU A 197 2.69 12.47 -12.19
C GLU A 197 1.72 11.28 -12.22
N GLU A 198 1.88 10.31 -11.30
CA GLU A 198 1.06 9.10 -11.20
C GLU A 198 0.48 8.93 -9.78
N LEU A 199 -0.85 8.80 -9.68
CA LEU A 199 -1.55 8.68 -8.40
C LEU A 199 -2.58 7.55 -8.39
N TYR A 200 -2.27 6.48 -7.66
CA TYR A 200 -3.19 5.39 -7.38
C TYR A 200 -3.60 5.46 -5.90
N ALA A 201 -4.79 5.99 -5.63
CA ALA A 201 -5.30 6.14 -4.28
C ALA A 201 -6.78 5.71 -4.23
N GLY A 202 -7.06 4.52 -4.75
CA GLY A 202 -8.42 4.05 -5.05
C GLY A 202 -9.38 3.93 -3.86
N ASN A 203 -8.89 4.06 -2.63
CA ASN A 203 -9.71 4.04 -1.41
C ASN A 203 -9.56 5.31 -0.56
N ALA A 204 -8.81 6.31 -1.02
CA ALA A 204 -8.71 7.59 -0.34
C ALA A 204 -10.05 8.30 -0.38
N LYS A 205 -10.61 8.62 0.80
CA LYS A 205 -11.86 9.37 0.92
C LYS A 205 -11.64 10.83 0.54
N TRP A 206 -10.60 11.47 1.07
CA TRP A 206 -10.28 12.87 0.80
C TRP A 206 -8.93 13.00 0.13
N VAL A 207 -8.88 13.71 -0.99
CA VAL A 207 -7.67 13.98 -1.76
C VAL A 207 -7.54 15.49 -1.89
N PHE A 208 -6.57 16.07 -1.21
CA PHE A 208 -6.28 17.50 -1.29
C PHE A 208 -5.10 17.73 -2.20
N PHE A 209 -5.36 18.26 -3.39
CA PHE A 209 -4.37 18.44 -4.42
C PHE A 209 -3.95 19.90 -4.55
N GLU A 210 -2.64 20.13 -4.43
CA GLU A 210 -2.05 21.45 -4.64
C GLU A 210 -2.19 21.95 -6.09
N GLY A 211 -2.12 21.04 -7.06
CA GLY A 211 -2.39 21.30 -8.47
C GLY A 211 -3.84 21.02 -8.88
N THR A 212 -4.03 20.62 -10.13
CA THR A 212 -5.29 20.09 -10.65
C THR A 212 -5.13 18.63 -11.07
N SER A 213 -6.18 17.81 -10.94
CA SER A 213 -6.19 16.42 -11.41
C SER A 213 -5.88 16.28 -12.90
N LEU A 214 -6.03 17.35 -13.68
CA LEU A 214 -5.64 17.41 -15.08
C LEU A 214 -4.11 17.39 -15.30
N ASP A 215 -3.33 17.68 -14.25
CA ASP A 215 -1.87 17.65 -14.30
C ASP A 215 -1.33 16.21 -14.17
N LEU A 216 -2.17 15.24 -13.80
CA LEU A 216 -1.79 13.84 -13.65
C LEU A 216 -1.66 13.17 -15.03
N TYR A 217 -0.56 12.45 -15.21
CA TYR A 217 -0.38 11.54 -16.34
C TYR A 217 -1.29 10.32 -16.19
N GLU A 218 -1.34 9.74 -14.99
CA GLU A 218 -2.21 8.61 -14.67
C GLU A 218 -2.81 8.74 -13.27
N ALA A 219 -4.08 8.41 -13.13
CA ALA A 219 -4.79 8.50 -11.86
C ALA A 219 -5.86 7.41 -11.67
N SER A 220 -5.91 6.85 -10.46
CA SER A 220 -6.99 5.96 -10.00
C SER A 220 -7.52 6.43 -8.65
N LEU A 221 -8.62 7.19 -8.70
CA LEU A 221 -9.27 7.83 -7.56
C LEU A 221 -10.72 7.38 -7.46
N GLN A 222 -10.95 6.12 -7.09
CA GLN A 222 -12.30 5.58 -6.99
C GLN A 222 -12.98 6.13 -5.74
N ARG A 223 -14.14 6.77 -5.91
CA ARG A 223 -14.98 7.28 -4.80
C ARG A 223 -14.27 8.32 -3.91
N SER A 224 -13.24 8.97 -4.43
CA SER A 224 -12.48 10.00 -3.73
C SER A 224 -13.07 11.40 -3.93
N TYR A 225 -12.90 12.23 -2.90
CA TYR A 225 -13.24 13.65 -2.97
C TYR A 225 -12.00 14.48 -3.19
N VAL A 226 -11.88 14.92 -4.44
CA VAL A 226 -10.73 15.71 -4.88
C VAL A 226 -11.01 17.18 -4.67
N VAL A 227 -10.17 17.81 -3.87
CA VAL A 227 -10.14 19.25 -3.63
C VAL A 227 -8.87 19.79 -4.27
N GLU A 228 -9.02 20.52 -5.37
CA GLU A 228 -7.90 21.02 -6.16
C GLU A 228 -7.51 22.46 -5.82
N ASN A 229 -6.30 22.86 -6.24
CA ASN A 229 -5.76 24.20 -6.08
C ASN A 229 -5.81 24.67 -4.61
N VAL A 230 -5.36 23.81 -3.71
CA VAL A 230 -5.26 24.10 -2.27
C VAL A 230 -3.82 24.21 -1.82
N ASP A 231 -3.54 25.12 -0.90
CA ASP A 231 -2.27 25.11 -0.18
C ASP A 231 -2.27 23.90 0.77
N ILE A 232 -1.62 22.81 0.35
CA ILE A 232 -1.62 21.53 1.07
C ILE A 232 -0.93 21.60 2.42
N ASP A 233 0.04 22.50 2.60
CA ASP A 233 0.75 22.69 3.87
C ASP A 233 -0.13 23.39 4.91
N SER A 234 -1.16 24.14 4.45
CA SER A 234 -2.14 24.78 5.33
C SER A 234 -3.21 23.84 5.89
N ILE A 235 -3.29 22.60 5.40
CA ILE A 235 -4.42 21.72 5.65
C ILE A 235 -4.40 21.15 7.06
N LYS A 236 -5.47 21.40 7.83
CA LYS A 236 -5.61 20.94 9.22
C LYS A 236 -6.96 20.30 9.45
N PHE A 237 -6.98 19.11 10.03
CA PHE A 237 -8.23 18.54 10.54
C PHE A 237 -8.59 19.22 11.86
N ASP A 238 -9.86 19.61 12.00
CA ASP A 238 -10.42 20.17 13.22
C ASP A 238 -11.73 19.47 13.54
N ASP A 239 -11.76 18.76 14.68
CA ASP A 239 -12.90 18.04 15.21
C ASP A 239 -13.45 18.66 16.50
N LYS A 240 -13.10 19.92 16.82
CA LYS A 240 -13.56 20.60 18.03
C LYS A 240 -15.09 20.73 18.13
N PHE A 241 -15.80 20.62 17.01
CA PHE A 241 -17.26 20.63 16.94
C PHE A 241 -17.85 19.22 16.75
N SER A 242 -17.07 18.16 16.91
CA SER A 242 -17.54 16.78 16.71
C SER A 242 -18.72 16.44 17.62
N THR A 243 -18.71 16.94 18.86
CA THR A 243 -19.82 16.85 19.84
C THR A 243 -21.05 17.66 19.43
N LYS A 244 -20.89 18.67 18.58
CA LYS A 244 -21.97 19.43 17.93
C LYS A 244 -22.33 18.85 16.56
N GLY A 245 -21.87 17.63 16.25
CA GLY A 245 -22.16 16.94 15.01
C GLY A 245 -21.34 17.40 13.79
N VAL A 246 -20.26 18.17 13.97
CA VAL A 246 -19.49 18.71 12.83
C VAL A 246 -17.99 18.45 12.97
N ALA A 247 -17.35 17.94 11.92
CA ALA A 247 -15.89 17.91 11.78
C ALA A 247 -15.50 18.40 10.38
N TYR A 248 -14.33 19.01 10.25
CA TYR A 248 -13.92 19.63 8.99
C TYR A 248 -12.40 19.66 8.79
N TYR A 249 -11.98 19.78 7.53
CA TYR A 249 -10.64 20.24 7.19
C TYR A 249 -10.65 21.74 6.97
N GLN A 250 -9.68 22.44 7.56
CA GLN A 250 -9.39 23.83 7.28
C GLN A 250 -8.30 23.93 6.21
N THR A 251 -8.47 24.90 5.31
CA THR A 251 -7.50 25.33 4.31
C THR A 251 -7.31 26.84 4.43
N SER A 252 -6.31 27.39 3.74
CA SER A 252 -6.13 28.86 3.61
C SER A 252 -7.34 29.58 2.98
N ARG A 253 -8.20 28.88 2.24
CA ARG A 253 -9.35 29.44 1.52
C ARG A 253 -10.67 29.36 2.29
N GLY A 254 -10.72 28.59 3.37
CA GLY A 254 -11.95 28.23 4.08
C GLY A 254 -11.94 26.78 4.54
N ILE A 255 -13.11 26.21 4.82
CA ILE A 255 -13.25 24.87 5.40
C ILE A 255 -14.04 23.91 4.51
N PHE A 256 -13.73 22.63 4.61
CA PHE A 256 -14.47 21.52 4.03
C PHE A 256 -15.04 20.67 5.16
N ILE A 257 -16.35 20.72 5.35
CA ILE A 257 -17.02 19.89 6.36
C ILE A 257 -16.92 18.43 5.90
N THR A 258 -16.38 17.56 6.74
CA THR A 258 -16.13 16.14 6.44
C THR A 258 -17.01 15.19 7.22
N LYS A 259 -17.60 15.66 8.33
CA LYS A 259 -18.65 15.00 9.08
C LYS A 259 -19.73 16.03 9.41
N LEU A 260 -20.98 15.68 9.13
CA LEU A 260 -22.15 16.49 9.50
C LEU A 260 -23.29 15.58 9.94
N ASN A 261 -23.52 15.53 11.25
CA ASN A 261 -24.75 15.01 11.84
C ASN A 261 -25.61 16.21 12.25
N ASN A 262 -26.62 16.48 11.43
CA ASN A 262 -27.58 17.55 11.60
C ASN A 262 -28.70 17.24 12.60
N GLU A 263 -28.89 15.98 13.01
CA GLU A 263 -29.70 15.67 14.18
C GLU A 263 -29.09 16.30 15.45
N ILE A 264 -27.76 16.49 15.48
CA ILE A 264 -27.06 17.18 16.56
C ILE A 264 -26.83 18.66 16.20
N ALA A 265 -26.37 18.95 14.97
CA ALA A 265 -25.97 20.31 14.58
C ALA A 265 -27.15 21.28 14.39
N LYS A 266 -28.36 20.76 14.14
CA LYS A 266 -29.63 21.51 14.01
C LYS A 266 -29.60 22.69 13.04
N PHE A 267 -28.79 22.62 11.98
CA PHE A 267 -28.81 23.63 10.93
C PHE A 267 -30.13 23.58 10.15
N GLN A 268 -30.67 24.76 9.86
CA GLN A 268 -31.87 24.95 9.03
C GLN A 268 -31.54 24.99 7.53
N ASP A 269 -30.30 25.35 7.18
CA ASP A 269 -29.78 25.31 5.82
C ASP A 269 -28.29 24.90 5.80
N ILE A 270 -27.77 24.56 4.62
CA ILE A 270 -26.34 24.24 4.45
C ILE A 270 -25.52 25.48 4.87
N PRO A 271 -24.67 25.36 5.91
CA PRO A 271 -23.93 26.50 6.41
C PRO A 271 -23.02 27.07 5.32
N GLN A 272 -23.10 28.38 5.11
CA GLN A 272 -22.18 29.11 4.21
C GLN A 272 -20.91 29.54 4.96
N THR A 273 -20.99 29.66 6.28
CA THR A 273 -19.89 29.95 7.18
C THR A 273 -19.98 29.07 8.41
N LEU A 274 -18.84 28.71 9.00
CA LEU A 274 -18.75 28.04 10.28
C LEU A 274 -17.48 28.54 10.96
N ASP A 275 -17.56 28.89 12.24
CA ASP A 275 -16.41 29.40 13.00
C ASP A 275 -15.74 30.62 12.34
N GLY A 276 -16.55 31.53 11.79
CA GLY A 276 -16.07 32.71 11.05
C GLY A 276 -15.40 32.40 9.71
N LYS A 277 -15.29 31.13 9.32
CA LYS A 277 -14.64 30.69 8.07
C LYS A 277 -15.69 30.35 7.02
N LYS A 278 -15.37 30.66 5.76
CA LYS A 278 -16.19 30.28 4.60
C LYS A 278 -16.22 28.75 4.46
N VAL A 279 -17.41 28.18 4.29
CA VAL A 279 -17.59 26.77 3.94
C VAL A 279 -17.43 26.63 2.43
N LEU A 280 -16.38 25.93 2.00
CA LEU A 280 -16.05 25.68 0.60
C LEU A 280 -16.76 24.43 0.05
N GLY A 281 -16.98 23.45 0.92
CA GLY A 281 -17.67 22.21 0.61
C GLY A 281 -18.14 21.52 1.89
N ASN A 282 -19.01 20.54 1.74
CA ASN A 282 -19.55 19.77 2.85
C ASN A 282 -19.56 18.27 2.58
N THR A 283 -19.77 17.52 3.68
CA THR A 283 -19.70 16.07 3.76
C THR A 283 -20.45 15.42 2.62
N LEU A 284 -19.95 14.30 2.15
CA LEU A 284 -20.61 13.61 1.07
C LEU A 284 -21.63 12.62 1.55
N TYR A 285 -22.78 12.82 0.96
CA TYR A 285 -23.80 11.84 0.74
C TYR A 285 -23.51 11.16 -0.61
N ASN A 286 -23.58 9.83 -0.70
CA ASN A 286 -23.70 9.16 -1.99
C ASN A 286 -25.18 9.18 -2.41
N PRO A 287 -25.59 10.05 -3.37
CA PRO A 287 -26.98 10.18 -3.78
C PRO A 287 -27.59 8.95 -4.45
N PHE A 288 -26.74 8.00 -4.83
CA PHE A 288 -27.12 6.76 -5.51
C PHE A 288 -26.93 5.52 -4.64
N SER A 289 -26.62 5.68 -3.35
CA SER A 289 -26.65 4.56 -2.42
C SER A 289 -28.07 3.99 -2.39
N LYS A 290 -28.24 2.77 -2.90
CA LYS A 290 -29.54 2.07 -2.91
C LYS A 290 -30.05 1.77 -1.51
N ASN A 291 -29.14 1.75 -0.52
CA ASN A 291 -29.49 1.65 0.89
C ASN A 291 -29.60 3.07 1.44
N LYS A 292 -30.72 3.41 2.10
CA LYS A 292 -30.76 4.56 3.04
C LYS A 292 -29.66 4.31 4.07
N THR A 293 -28.53 4.99 3.96
CA THR A 293 -27.43 4.87 4.91
C THR A 293 -27.79 5.63 6.18
N ASN A 294 -27.09 5.36 7.28
CA ASN A 294 -27.16 6.18 8.50
C ASN A 294 -26.92 7.67 8.21
N GLU A 295 -26.20 8.00 7.14
CA GLU A 295 -25.94 9.36 6.67
C GLU A 295 -27.21 10.12 6.25
N ASP A 296 -28.22 9.43 5.67
CA ASP A 296 -29.51 10.06 5.33
C ASP A 296 -30.25 10.55 6.58
N ASN A 297 -30.18 9.76 7.66
CA ASN A 297 -30.77 10.11 8.95
C ASN A 297 -29.99 11.27 9.58
N ASP A 298 -28.65 11.20 9.54
CA ASP A 298 -27.76 12.23 10.06
C ASP A 298 -28.04 13.60 9.44
N PHE A 299 -28.36 13.72 8.15
CA PHE A 299 -28.58 15.03 7.51
C PHE A 299 -29.94 15.67 7.82
N GLY A 300 -30.95 14.90 8.22
CA GLY A 300 -32.30 15.40 8.52
C GLY A 300 -32.85 16.35 7.44
N VAL A 301 -33.23 17.57 7.83
CA VAL A 301 -33.80 18.59 6.93
C VAL A 301 -32.86 19.04 5.80
N LEU A 302 -31.55 18.80 5.92
CA LEU A 302 -30.56 19.18 4.90
C LEU A 302 -30.42 18.14 3.78
N ALA A 303 -30.91 16.91 3.97
CA ALA A 303 -30.65 15.79 3.07
C ALA A 303 -30.99 16.10 1.60
N PRO A 304 -32.14 16.73 1.24
CA PRO A 304 -32.45 17.03 -0.15
C PRO A 304 -31.46 18.02 -0.80
N LYS A 305 -31.00 19.02 -0.04
CA LYS A 305 -30.09 20.06 -0.54
C LYS A 305 -28.67 19.51 -0.73
N ILE A 306 -28.21 18.64 0.18
CA ILE A 306 -26.91 17.98 0.10
C ILE A 306 -26.89 17.01 -1.10
N LYS A 307 -27.97 16.23 -1.30
CA LYS A 307 -28.17 15.36 -2.47
C LYS A 307 -28.00 16.11 -3.79
N TYR A 308 -28.69 17.24 -3.92
CA TYR A 308 -28.65 18.04 -5.13
C TYR A 308 -27.24 18.59 -5.43
N ARG A 309 -26.52 19.08 -4.41
CA ARG A 309 -25.13 19.56 -4.58
C ARG A 309 -24.17 18.43 -4.96
N ALA A 310 -24.28 17.26 -4.33
CA ALA A 310 -23.42 16.12 -4.61
C ALA A 310 -23.56 15.64 -6.08
N ASN A 311 -24.79 15.50 -6.57
CA ASN A 311 -25.06 15.13 -7.97
C ASN A 311 -24.42 16.10 -8.98
N ARG A 312 -24.50 17.41 -8.72
CA ARG A 312 -23.92 18.44 -9.60
C ARG A 312 -22.40 18.35 -9.65
N ASN A 313 -21.76 18.06 -8.52
CA ASN A 313 -20.30 17.94 -8.45
C ASN A 313 -19.83 16.65 -9.15
N LEU A 314 -20.52 15.52 -8.93
CA LEU A 314 -20.22 14.25 -9.61
C LEU A 314 -20.32 14.35 -11.13
N GLN A 315 -21.33 15.02 -11.67
CA GLN A 315 -21.42 15.27 -13.13
C GLN A 315 -20.19 16.00 -13.67
N LYS A 316 -19.70 17.03 -12.97
CA LYS A 316 -18.49 17.76 -13.38
C LYS A 316 -17.25 16.86 -13.34
N THR A 317 -17.15 16.01 -12.32
CA THR A 317 -16.06 15.03 -12.18
C THR A 317 -16.12 13.98 -13.30
N GLU A 318 -17.29 13.41 -13.59
CA GLU A 318 -17.48 12.48 -14.71
C GLU A 318 -17.21 13.12 -16.07
N ASP A 319 -17.58 14.38 -16.29
CA ASP A 319 -17.29 15.09 -17.55
C ASP A 319 -15.79 15.33 -17.75
N VAL A 320 -15.03 15.50 -16.65
CA VAL A 320 -13.57 15.61 -16.63
C VAL A 320 -12.93 14.24 -16.92
N PHE A 321 -13.36 13.18 -16.25
CA PHE A 321 -12.78 11.84 -16.40
C PHE A 321 -13.24 11.08 -17.67
N ASN A 322 -14.39 11.43 -18.24
CA ASN A 322 -14.89 10.86 -19.51
C ASN A 322 -14.52 11.72 -20.74
N GLY A 323 -13.59 12.68 -20.60
CA GLY A 323 -12.99 13.41 -21.73
C GLY A 323 -13.92 14.36 -22.48
N LYS A 324 -15.01 14.85 -21.85
CA LYS A 324 -15.91 15.84 -22.49
C LYS A 324 -15.43 17.29 -22.33
N LEU A 325 -14.49 17.55 -21.43
CA LEU A 325 -13.67 18.76 -21.43
C LEU A 325 -12.33 18.47 -22.12
N LYS A 326 -12.10 19.08 -23.29
CA LYS A 326 -10.86 18.90 -24.08
C LYS A 326 -9.64 19.38 -23.29
N THR A 327 -8.87 18.48 -22.70
CA THR A 327 -7.46 18.72 -22.38
C THR A 327 -6.63 18.63 -23.65
N LYS A 328 -5.48 19.32 -23.68
CA LYS A 328 -4.56 19.33 -24.84
C LYS A 328 -4.19 17.90 -25.22
N LYS A 329 -4.59 17.46 -26.42
CA LYS A 329 -3.96 16.33 -27.11
C LYS A 329 -2.49 16.68 -27.29
N VAL A 330 -1.60 16.03 -26.54
CA VAL A 330 -0.24 15.78 -27.02
C VAL A 330 -0.30 14.44 -27.73
N THR A 331 -0.27 14.48 -29.05
CA THR A 331 -0.09 13.33 -29.92
C THR A 331 1.22 12.62 -29.59
N ALA A 332 1.14 11.29 -29.50
CA ALA A 332 2.18 10.36 -29.11
C ALA A 332 3.46 10.42 -29.97
N ASP A 333 4.58 10.01 -29.39
CA ASP A 333 5.57 9.20 -30.08
C ASP A 333 6.37 8.28 -29.12
N LYS A 334 6.17 6.97 -29.36
CA LYS A 334 7.05 5.79 -29.20
C LYS A 334 7.74 5.41 -27.86
N LYS A 335 7.45 4.13 -27.54
CA LYS A 335 8.31 3.05 -26.99
C LYS A 335 8.85 3.24 -25.57
N ASP A 336 8.35 2.42 -24.65
CA ASP A 336 9.11 1.24 -24.20
C ASP A 336 8.16 0.13 -23.73
N GLU A 337 8.33 -1.02 -24.37
CA GLU A 337 7.78 -2.31 -23.96
C GLU A 337 8.71 -2.84 -22.88
N ASP A 338 8.23 -3.00 -21.64
CA ASP A 338 8.67 -4.01 -20.65
C ASP A 338 7.97 -3.77 -19.29
N ASP A 339 6.68 -4.08 -19.23
CA ASP A 339 5.98 -4.32 -17.95
C ASP A 339 5.21 -5.66 -18.03
N PRO A 340 5.62 -6.68 -17.25
CA PRO A 340 4.95 -7.99 -17.21
C PRO A 340 3.50 -7.95 -16.72
N TRP A 341 3.02 -6.85 -16.13
CA TRP A 341 1.66 -6.75 -15.58
C TRP A 341 0.64 -6.11 -16.54
N LEU A 342 1.08 -5.43 -17.60
CA LEU A 342 0.20 -4.74 -18.56
C LEU A 342 -0.25 -5.61 -19.76
N THR A 343 0.22 -6.86 -19.87
CA THR A 343 -0.09 -7.74 -21.03
C THR A 343 -1.35 -8.59 -20.86
N VAL A 344 -2.06 -8.54 -19.74
CA VAL A 344 -3.23 -9.41 -19.49
C VAL A 344 -4.52 -8.92 -20.17
N TRP A 345 -4.61 -7.66 -20.61
CA TRP A 345 -5.88 -7.10 -21.11
C TRP A 345 -5.94 -6.66 -22.58
N LYS A 346 -4.90 -6.94 -23.38
CA LYS A 346 -4.92 -6.68 -24.85
C LYS A 346 -4.92 -7.97 -25.67
N ILE A 347 -5.88 -8.85 -25.43
CA ILE A 347 -6.12 -10.02 -26.29
C ILE A 347 -7.03 -9.61 -27.46
N PRO A 348 -6.61 -9.76 -28.73
CA PRO A 348 -7.48 -9.57 -29.89
C PRO A 348 -8.74 -10.43 -29.77
N LYS A 349 -9.91 -9.92 -30.17
CA LYS A 349 -11.22 -10.61 -30.01
C LYS A 349 -11.20 -12.09 -30.44
N TRP A 350 -10.43 -12.46 -31.46
CA TRP A 350 -10.31 -13.83 -31.94
C TRP A 350 -9.51 -14.76 -31.00
N LYS A 351 -8.52 -14.25 -30.25
CA LYS A 351 -7.80 -15.02 -29.22
C LYS A 351 -8.63 -15.17 -27.93
N LYS A 352 -9.57 -14.25 -27.64
CA LYS A 352 -10.56 -14.43 -26.54
C LYS A 352 -11.54 -15.57 -26.83
N ILE A 353 -11.92 -15.76 -28.10
CA ILE A 353 -12.74 -16.89 -28.55
C ILE A 353 -11.94 -18.20 -28.44
N LEU A 354 -10.64 -18.19 -28.77
CA LEU A 354 -9.76 -19.35 -28.59
C LEU A 354 -9.56 -19.71 -27.10
N PHE A 355 -9.44 -18.72 -26.21
CA PHE A 355 -9.34 -18.94 -24.76
C PHE A 355 -10.63 -19.51 -24.16
N TYR A 356 -11.80 -19.05 -24.64
CA TYR A 356 -13.09 -19.61 -24.25
C TYR A 356 -13.28 -21.05 -24.77
N LEU A 357 -12.84 -21.34 -25.99
CA LEU A 357 -12.86 -22.71 -26.55
C LEU A 357 -11.88 -23.64 -25.82
N CYS A 358 -10.67 -23.19 -25.50
CA CYS A 358 -9.71 -23.95 -24.69
C CYS A 358 -10.19 -24.16 -23.24
N GLY A 359 -10.88 -23.19 -22.65
CA GLY A 359 -11.49 -23.32 -21.31
C GLY A 359 -12.64 -24.33 -21.29
N ILE A 360 -13.45 -24.40 -22.35
CA ILE A 360 -14.51 -25.41 -22.52
C ILE A 360 -13.89 -26.80 -22.73
N VAL A 361 -12.83 -26.92 -23.53
CA VAL A 361 -12.13 -28.21 -23.73
C VAL A 361 -11.42 -28.69 -22.46
N ALA A 362 -10.79 -27.78 -21.70
CA ALA A 362 -10.13 -28.10 -20.43
C ALA A 362 -11.13 -28.54 -19.35
N SER A 363 -12.30 -27.90 -19.27
CA SER A 363 -13.36 -28.30 -18.35
C SER A 363 -13.98 -29.66 -18.73
N TYR A 364 -14.14 -29.96 -20.02
CA TYR A 364 -14.51 -31.30 -20.47
C TYR A 364 -13.44 -32.36 -20.16
N LEU A 365 -12.15 -32.03 -20.30
CA LEU A 365 -11.06 -32.95 -19.99
C LEU A 365 -10.98 -33.27 -18.49
N VAL A 366 -11.16 -32.27 -17.63
CA VAL A 366 -11.18 -32.43 -16.16
C VAL A 366 -12.40 -33.25 -15.72
N VAL A 367 -13.58 -33.00 -16.29
CA VAL A 367 -14.77 -33.80 -15.99
C VAL A 367 -14.61 -35.25 -16.47
N THR A 368 -14.00 -35.48 -17.64
CA THR A 368 -13.77 -36.84 -18.16
C THR A 368 -12.70 -37.59 -17.35
N LEU A 369 -11.62 -36.91 -16.95
CA LEU A 369 -10.59 -37.47 -16.07
C LEU A 369 -11.12 -37.76 -14.66
N ALA A 370 -11.99 -36.89 -14.11
CA ALA A 370 -12.67 -37.16 -12.85
C ALA A 370 -13.61 -38.36 -12.96
N PHE A 371 -14.31 -38.52 -14.09
CA PHE A 371 -15.19 -39.68 -14.33
C PHE A 371 -14.40 -40.98 -14.49
N LEU A 372 -13.24 -40.95 -15.16
CA LEU A 372 -12.34 -42.11 -15.29
C LEU A 372 -11.67 -42.47 -13.97
N PHE A 373 -11.27 -41.48 -13.17
CA PHE A 373 -10.69 -41.69 -11.84
C PHE A 373 -11.71 -42.28 -10.86
N LEU A 374 -12.95 -41.79 -10.87
CA LEU A 374 -14.04 -42.34 -10.06
C LEU A 374 -14.46 -43.75 -10.50
N ASN A 375 -14.49 -44.04 -11.80
CA ASN A 375 -14.73 -45.40 -12.30
C ASN A 375 -13.57 -46.36 -12.00
N GLY A 376 -12.34 -45.87 -11.95
CA GLY A 376 -11.16 -46.63 -11.51
C GLY A 376 -11.23 -47.00 -10.04
N ILE A 377 -11.65 -46.06 -9.18
CA ILE A 377 -11.85 -46.28 -7.74
C ILE A 377 -13.02 -47.24 -7.48
N ALA A 378 -14.13 -47.12 -8.21
CA ALA A 378 -15.27 -48.03 -8.09
C ALA A 378 -14.95 -49.47 -8.49
N LYS A 379 -13.99 -49.70 -9.41
CA LYS A 379 -13.51 -51.05 -9.76
C LYS A 379 -12.55 -51.66 -8.74
N GLN A 380 -11.91 -50.85 -7.88
CA GLN A 380 -10.94 -51.33 -6.88
C GLN A 380 -11.58 -51.61 -5.51
N ASN A 381 -12.84 -51.24 -5.29
CA ASN A 381 -13.55 -51.50 -4.03
C ASN A 381 -15.05 -51.77 -4.28
N PRO A 382 -15.44 -53.02 -4.61
CA PRO A 382 -16.84 -53.35 -4.88
C PRO A 382 -17.75 -53.28 -3.63
N ASP A 383 -17.18 -53.36 -2.41
CA ASP A 383 -17.96 -53.51 -1.17
C ASP A 383 -17.86 -52.29 -0.22
N GLY A 384 -17.25 -51.18 -0.66
CA GLY A 384 -17.08 -49.97 0.13
C GLY A 384 -18.24 -48.99 -0.02
N GLY A 385 -19.32 -49.18 0.75
CA GLY A 385 -20.46 -48.27 0.78
C GLY A 385 -20.10 -46.86 1.25
N MET A 386 -19.92 -45.92 0.32
CA MET A 386 -19.90 -44.49 0.63
C MET A 386 -20.79 -43.75 -0.37
N GLY A 387 -22.05 -43.56 0.03
CA GLY A 387 -23.05 -42.84 -0.75
C GLY A 387 -22.74 -41.34 -0.78
N ILE A 388 -22.13 -40.88 -1.87
CA ILE A 388 -22.01 -39.45 -2.17
C ILE A 388 -23.22 -39.06 -3.04
N LYS A 389 -24.26 -38.49 -2.42
CA LYS A 389 -25.34 -37.79 -3.14
C LYS A 389 -24.89 -36.36 -3.45
N PHE A 390 -24.60 -36.05 -4.70
CA PHE A 390 -24.55 -34.65 -5.17
C PHE A 390 -25.91 -34.25 -5.75
N MET A 391 -26.57 -33.28 -5.11
CA MET A 391 -27.68 -32.54 -5.70
C MET A 391 -27.08 -31.49 -6.66
N ILE A 392 -27.18 -31.74 -7.96
CA ILE A 392 -26.93 -30.71 -8.98
C ILE A 392 -28.27 -30.01 -9.24
N GLY A 393 -28.43 -28.80 -8.71
CA GLY A 393 -29.52 -27.92 -9.08
C GLY A 393 -29.28 -27.38 -10.49
N ILE A 394 -30.08 -27.84 -11.45
CA ILE A 394 -30.10 -27.31 -12.82
C ILE A 394 -30.91 -26.00 -12.78
N ILE A 395 -30.27 -24.87 -13.09
CA ILE A 395 -30.96 -23.61 -13.39
C ILE A 395 -31.33 -23.67 -14.88
N PRO A 396 -32.61 -23.62 -15.27
CA PRO A 396 -32.98 -23.51 -16.68
C PRO A 396 -32.71 -22.08 -17.17
N VAL A 397 -32.01 -21.97 -18.28
CA VAL A 397 -31.82 -20.71 -19.02
C VAL A 397 -33.09 -20.49 -19.85
N GLY A 398 -33.81 -19.41 -19.54
CA GLY A 398 -34.88 -18.82 -20.35
C GLY A 398 -34.59 -17.34 -20.53
#